data_AF-A0AAV0TBJ7-F1
#
_entry.id   AF-A0AAV0TBJ7-F1
#
_cell.length_a   1.000
_cell.length_b   1.000
_cell.length_c   1.000
_cell.angle_alpha   90.00
_cell.angle_beta   90.00
_cell.angle_gamma   90.00
#
_symmetry.space_group_name_H-M   'P 1'
#
loop_
_entity.id
_entity.type
_entity.pdbx_description
1 polymer ?
#
loop_
_entity_poly.entity_id
_entity_poly.type
_entity_poly.pdbx_seq_one_letter_code
_entity_poly.pdbx_strand_id
1 'polypeptide(L)'
;MLKSNDHTATVKREFALLENVLNQTADDAARCLKLLKKNLSDYDNRHGNYFINTATSFMRNDMRTAKDMAFDLKHVAHQINKNPEPSELNIDSARNMMDVVAKSMDVLSTTARNYDEKNGRSKGVKGVIDNAVGKNDKEKHEKEGGLFGKGHRNIDEKHVGHLGTMDANHDGGLLGKTDGHHHHGGGVFSSSDTVEQLVKTTLHDNFNVSALSHQITNAEKSLSPSPSFVERVKEVVHEVKDKLKGEKSSPTHGGHHGNKHVVAP
;
A
#
# COMPACT_ATOMS: atom_id res chain seq x y z
N MET A 1 34.46 30.85 -9.41
CA MET A 1 34.30 30.03 -8.19
C MET A 1 32.90 30.07 -7.56
N LEU A 2 31.94 30.91 -8.00
CA LEU A 2 30.61 30.96 -7.35
C LEU A 2 29.65 29.79 -7.68
N LYS A 3 29.68 29.24 -8.91
CA LYS A 3 28.69 28.26 -9.40
C LYS A 3 28.69 26.89 -8.69
N SER A 4 29.82 26.46 -8.10
CA SER A 4 29.89 25.18 -7.37
C SER A 4 29.21 25.25 -6.01
N ASN A 5 29.29 26.40 -5.34
CA ASN A 5 28.73 26.58 -4.00
C ASN A 5 27.20 26.60 -4.02
N ASP A 6 26.59 27.20 -5.07
CA ASP A 6 25.14 27.24 -5.24
C ASP A 6 24.55 25.84 -5.52
N HIS A 7 25.26 25.02 -6.31
CA HIS A 7 24.85 23.65 -6.59
C HIS A 7 24.89 22.78 -5.32
N THR A 8 26.00 22.83 -4.58
CA THR A 8 26.12 22.11 -3.30
C THR A 8 25.07 22.57 -2.28
N ALA A 9 24.77 23.88 -2.21
CA ALA A 9 23.71 24.39 -1.36
C ALA A 9 22.32 23.87 -1.76
N THR A 10 22.06 23.78 -3.08
CA THR A 10 20.81 23.22 -3.61
C THR A 10 20.66 21.75 -3.25
N VAL A 11 21.70 20.94 -3.44
CA VAL A 11 21.69 19.51 -3.06
C VAL A 11 21.40 19.33 -1.57
N LYS A 12 22.09 20.07 -0.70
CA LYS A 12 21.85 19.98 0.76
C LYS A 12 20.41 20.34 1.12
N ARG A 13 19.83 21.34 0.46
CA ARG A 13 18.43 21.72 0.66
C ARG A 13 17.48 20.59 0.27
N GLU A 14 17.66 19.98 -0.90
CA GLU A 14 16.79 18.88 -1.36
C GLU A 14 16.87 17.65 -0.46
N PHE A 15 18.03 17.37 0.13
CA PHE A 15 18.21 16.28 1.09
C PHE A 15 17.58 16.57 2.45
N ALA A 16 17.62 17.83 2.93
CA ALA A 16 16.89 18.22 4.13
C ALA A 16 15.36 18.12 3.93
N LEU A 17 14.86 18.48 2.75
CA LEU A 17 13.46 18.27 2.39
C LEU A 17 13.12 16.77 2.32
N LEU A 18 14.01 15.95 1.76
CA LEU A 18 13.85 14.49 1.72
C LEU A 18 13.74 13.88 3.12
N GLU A 19 14.62 14.26 4.06
CA GLU A 19 14.52 13.84 5.46
C GLU A 19 13.14 14.19 6.05
N ASN A 20 12.69 15.43 5.84
CA ASN A 20 11.42 15.88 6.41
C ASN A 20 10.23 15.07 5.85
N VAL A 21 10.19 14.83 4.54
CA VAL A 21 9.12 14.06 3.90
C VAL A 21 9.18 12.57 4.30
N LEU A 22 10.36 12.01 4.52
CA LEU A 22 10.52 10.65 5.06
C LEU A 22 9.93 10.54 6.47
N ASN A 23 10.28 11.48 7.35
CA ASN A 23 9.75 11.52 8.72
C ASN A 23 8.23 11.68 8.73
N GLN A 24 7.70 12.59 7.90
CA GLN A 24 6.28 12.81 7.76
C GLN A 24 5.55 11.56 7.26
N THR A 25 6.08 10.89 6.23
CA THR A 25 5.49 9.66 5.68
C THR A 25 5.45 8.53 6.71
N ALA A 26 6.51 8.40 7.51
CA ALA A 26 6.55 7.42 8.60
C ALA A 26 5.53 7.75 9.71
N ASP A 27 5.37 9.03 10.04
CA ASP A 27 4.37 9.48 11.01
C ASP A 27 2.93 9.30 10.51
N ASP A 28 2.68 9.57 9.23
CA ASP A 28 1.41 9.29 8.57
C ASP A 28 1.09 7.80 8.59
N ALA A 29 2.06 6.94 8.27
CA ALA A 29 1.92 5.49 8.37
C ALA A 29 1.55 5.04 9.80
N ALA A 30 2.27 5.53 10.82
CA ALA A 30 2.00 5.18 12.21
C ALA A 30 0.61 5.66 12.68
N ARG A 31 0.19 6.88 12.28
CA ARG A 31 -1.16 7.40 12.56
C ARG A 31 -2.24 6.59 11.87
N CYS A 32 -2.05 6.28 10.59
CA CYS A 32 -2.96 5.46 9.79
C CYS A 32 -3.16 4.08 10.44
N LEU A 33 -2.09 3.41 10.85
CA LEU A 33 -2.17 2.10 11.53
C LEU A 33 -2.89 2.19 12.89
N LYS A 34 -2.68 3.27 13.65
CA LYS A 34 -3.41 3.50 14.90
C LYS A 34 -4.91 3.69 14.66
N LEU A 35 -5.27 4.46 13.63
CA LEU A 35 -6.66 4.65 13.23
C LEU A 35 -7.28 3.34 12.73
N LEU A 36 -6.57 2.58 11.90
CA LEU A 36 -7.00 1.29 11.40
C LEU A 36 -7.30 0.33 12.56
N LYS A 37 -6.40 0.23 13.55
CA LYS A 37 -6.63 -0.59 14.74
C LYS A 37 -7.94 -0.22 15.44
N LYS A 38 -8.23 1.08 15.60
CA LYS A 38 -9.48 1.56 16.20
C LYS A 38 -10.68 1.14 15.34
N ASN A 39 -10.62 1.38 14.04
CA ASN A 39 -11.69 1.05 13.10
C ASN A 39 -12.01 -0.46 13.09
N LEU A 40 -10.98 -1.31 13.16
CA LEU A 40 -11.12 -2.76 13.29
C LEU A 40 -11.78 -3.16 14.61
N SER A 41 -11.43 -2.51 15.71
CA SER A 41 -12.07 -2.77 17.01
C SER A 41 -13.54 -2.35 17.01
N ASP A 42 -13.86 -1.20 16.39
CA ASP A 42 -15.24 -0.75 16.23
C ASP A 42 -16.03 -1.70 15.33
N TYR A 43 -15.40 -2.22 14.27
CA TYR A 43 -15.98 -3.26 13.43
C TYR A 43 -16.25 -4.55 14.21
N ASP A 44 -15.29 -5.00 15.01
CA ASP A 44 -15.44 -6.20 15.85
C ASP A 44 -16.63 -6.06 16.81
N ASN A 45 -16.76 -4.91 17.47
CA ASN A 45 -17.89 -4.60 18.35
C ASN A 45 -19.25 -4.65 17.61
N ARG A 46 -19.34 -4.04 16.41
CA ARG A 46 -20.58 -4.01 15.63
C ARG A 46 -21.05 -5.39 15.18
N HIS A 47 -20.12 -6.32 14.99
CA HIS A 47 -20.41 -7.67 14.50
C HIS A 47 -20.45 -8.74 15.59
N GLY A 48 -20.36 -8.35 16.85
CA GLY A 48 -20.38 -9.29 17.98
C GLY A 48 -19.12 -10.13 18.13
N ASN A 49 -18.01 -9.71 17.51
CA ASN A 49 -16.74 -10.43 17.53
C ASN A 49 -15.92 -10.02 18.78
N TYR A 50 -16.21 -10.63 19.94
CA TYR A 50 -15.59 -10.21 21.20
C TYR A 50 -14.41 -11.07 21.67
N PHE A 51 -14.35 -12.34 21.30
CA PHE A 51 -13.43 -13.30 21.94
C PHE A 51 -12.54 -14.09 20.97
N ILE A 52 -13.09 -14.56 19.84
CA ILE A 52 -12.38 -15.42 18.88
C ILE A 52 -12.57 -14.82 17.49
N ASN A 53 -11.54 -14.91 16.64
CA ASN A 53 -11.60 -14.49 15.22
C ASN A 53 -11.96 -13.01 15.01
N THR A 54 -11.48 -12.12 15.90
CA THR A 54 -11.63 -10.67 15.72
C THR A 54 -10.74 -10.18 14.58
N ALA A 55 -11.23 -9.26 13.76
CA ALA A 55 -10.47 -8.64 12.68
C ALA A 55 -9.20 -7.97 13.23
N THR A 56 -9.32 -7.32 14.40
CA THR A 56 -8.20 -6.70 15.09
C THR A 56 -7.10 -7.71 15.43
N SER A 57 -7.45 -8.90 15.95
CA SER A 57 -6.46 -9.93 16.28
C SER A 57 -5.84 -10.56 15.04
N PHE A 58 -6.64 -10.77 13.99
CA PHE A 58 -6.23 -11.37 12.73
C PHE A 58 -5.17 -10.52 12.01
N MET A 59 -5.33 -9.20 12.02
CA MET A 59 -4.42 -8.26 11.35
C MET A 59 -3.26 -7.77 12.24
N ARG A 60 -3.21 -8.19 13.51
CA ARG A 60 -2.29 -7.65 14.53
C ARG A 60 -0.82 -7.81 14.15
N ASN A 61 -0.45 -8.92 13.52
CA ASN A 61 0.93 -9.17 13.12
C ASN A 61 1.36 -8.21 12.02
N ASP A 62 0.57 -8.14 10.94
CA ASP A 62 0.90 -7.33 9.77
C ASP A 62 0.88 -5.83 10.09
N MET A 63 -0.05 -5.38 10.95
CA MET A 63 -0.03 -4.00 11.45
C MET A 63 1.25 -3.68 12.24
N ARG A 64 1.79 -4.65 12.99
CA ARG A 64 3.05 -4.47 13.70
C ARG A 64 4.21 -4.39 12.72
N THR A 65 4.28 -5.31 11.77
CA THR A 65 5.30 -5.30 10.71
C THR A 65 5.30 -3.97 9.95
N ALA A 66 4.14 -3.49 9.49
CA ALA A 66 4.04 -2.22 8.78
C ALA A 66 4.49 -1.03 9.65
N LYS A 67 4.15 -1.04 10.94
CA LYS A 67 4.60 -0.02 11.89
C LYS A 67 6.12 -0.06 12.08
N ASP A 68 6.70 -1.25 12.18
CA ASP A 68 8.15 -1.42 12.35
C ASP A 68 8.89 -0.93 11.09
N MET A 69 8.38 -1.22 9.89
CA MET A 69 8.93 -0.65 8.64
C MET A 69 8.81 0.88 8.59
N ALA A 70 7.74 1.47 9.13
CA ALA A 70 7.63 2.92 9.25
C ALA A 70 8.69 3.51 10.21
N PHE A 71 9.05 2.79 11.28
CA PHE A 71 10.18 3.19 12.13
C PHE A 71 11.53 3.09 11.40
N ASP A 72 11.73 2.06 10.59
CA ASP A 72 12.93 1.93 9.75
C ASP A 72 13.02 3.05 8.71
N LEU A 73 11.90 3.53 8.17
CA LEU A 73 11.85 4.71 7.30
C LEU A 73 12.34 5.98 8.02
N LYS A 74 11.96 6.19 9.29
CA LYS A 74 12.53 7.29 10.11
C LYS A 74 14.02 7.10 10.35
N HIS A 75 14.46 5.87 10.54
CA HIS A 75 15.87 5.59 10.73
C HIS A 75 16.69 5.99 9.48
N VAL A 76 16.18 5.69 8.27
CA VAL A 76 16.78 6.16 7.01
C VAL A 76 16.81 7.70 6.95
N ALA A 77 15.72 8.38 7.34
CA ALA A 77 15.68 9.85 7.40
C ALA A 77 16.81 10.43 8.27
N HIS A 78 17.03 9.86 9.45
CA HIS A 78 18.10 10.28 10.34
C HIS A 78 19.50 9.98 9.79
N GLN A 79 19.69 8.86 9.08
CA GLN A 79 20.97 8.56 8.43
C GLN A 79 21.30 9.58 7.33
N ILE A 80 20.29 10.00 6.55
CA ILE A 80 20.43 11.01 5.50
C ILE A 80 20.93 12.33 6.08
N ASN A 81 20.35 12.79 7.19
CA ASN A 81 20.74 14.05 7.84
C ASN A 81 22.12 13.97 8.49
N LYS A 82 22.46 12.81 9.07
CA LYS A 82 23.75 12.62 9.74
C LYS A 82 24.90 12.50 8.76
N ASN A 83 24.64 12.10 7.52
CA ASN A 83 25.67 11.95 6.50
C ASN A 83 26.13 13.34 5.99
N PRO A 84 27.43 13.68 6.11
CA PRO A 84 27.94 15.01 5.78
C PRO A 84 27.93 15.31 4.27
N GLU A 85 27.95 14.26 3.44
CA GLU A 85 27.90 14.33 1.99
C GLU A 85 26.63 13.62 1.48
N PRO A 86 25.67 14.36 0.89
CA PRO A 86 24.54 13.78 0.18
C PRO A 86 25.00 12.83 -0.93
N SER A 87 24.42 11.63 -1.00
CA SER A 87 24.87 10.58 -1.92
C SER A 87 23.72 9.86 -2.61
N GLU A 88 24.02 9.16 -3.70
CA GLU A 88 23.06 8.32 -4.43
C GLU A 88 22.59 7.14 -3.57
N LEU A 89 23.46 6.57 -2.73
CA LEU A 89 23.11 5.51 -1.78
C LEU A 89 22.03 5.91 -0.79
N ASN A 90 22.04 7.18 -0.35
CA ASN A 90 21.00 7.74 0.52
C ASN A 90 19.63 7.76 -0.20
N ILE A 91 19.62 8.06 -1.50
CA ILE A 91 18.42 8.08 -2.34
C ILE A 91 17.90 6.66 -2.55
N ASP A 92 18.77 5.72 -2.88
CA ASP A 92 18.41 4.31 -3.06
C ASP A 92 17.86 3.71 -1.76
N SER A 93 18.47 4.05 -0.62
CA SER A 93 17.97 3.63 0.70
C SER A 93 16.56 4.19 0.98
N ALA A 94 16.33 5.48 0.71
CA ALA A 94 15.03 6.12 0.86
C ALA A 94 13.97 5.48 -0.06
N ARG A 95 14.32 5.23 -1.33
CA ARG A 95 13.44 4.60 -2.32
C ARG A 95 13.07 3.18 -1.95
N ASN A 96 14.07 2.35 -1.62
CA ASN A 96 13.83 0.98 -1.20
C ASN A 96 12.95 0.92 0.05
N MET A 97 13.20 1.78 1.04
CA MET A 97 12.40 1.77 2.27
C MET A 97 10.97 2.30 2.04
N MET A 98 10.79 3.31 1.18
CA MET A 98 9.46 3.74 0.75
C MET A 98 8.67 2.59 0.13
N ASP A 99 9.29 1.82 -0.77
CA ASP A 99 8.65 0.67 -1.42
C ASP A 99 8.30 -0.43 -0.42
N VAL A 100 9.17 -0.69 0.55
CA VAL A 100 8.93 -1.66 1.63
C VAL A 100 7.74 -1.24 2.48
N VAL A 101 7.66 0.03 2.89
CA VAL A 101 6.52 0.55 3.66
C VAL A 101 5.23 0.45 2.85
N ALA A 102 5.24 0.88 1.59
CA ALA A 102 4.07 0.80 0.71
C ALA A 102 3.56 -0.64 0.54
N LYS A 103 4.46 -1.60 0.31
CA LYS A 103 4.13 -3.03 0.23
C LYS A 103 3.57 -3.55 1.55
N SER A 104 4.15 -3.18 2.68
CA SER A 104 3.67 -3.62 4.00
C SER A 104 2.25 -3.11 4.31
N MET A 105 1.90 -1.91 3.83
CA MET A 105 0.54 -1.39 3.93
C MET A 105 -0.42 -2.12 2.98
N ASP A 106 0.00 -2.46 1.76
CA ASP A 106 -0.81 -3.23 0.82
C ASP A 106 -1.11 -4.67 1.30
N VAL A 107 -0.15 -5.29 2.01
CA VAL A 107 -0.35 -6.59 2.67
C VAL A 107 -1.56 -6.56 3.61
N LEU A 108 -1.84 -5.43 4.28
CA LEU A 108 -3.02 -5.31 5.14
C LEU A 108 -4.32 -5.50 4.35
N SER A 109 -4.41 -4.96 3.13
CA SER A 109 -5.56 -5.16 2.25
C SER A 109 -5.74 -6.64 1.88
N THR A 110 -4.63 -7.33 1.61
CA THR A 110 -4.64 -8.77 1.31
C THR A 110 -5.07 -9.59 2.53
N THR A 111 -4.55 -9.28 3.72
CA THR A 111 -4.92 -9.93 4.97
C THR A 111 -6.38 -9.67 5.33
N ALA A 112 -6.89 -8.46 5.09
CA ALA A 112 -8.28 -8.11 5.29
C ALA A 112 -9.22 -8.92 4.39
N ARG A 113 -8.87 -9.07 3.10
CA ARG A 113 -9.61 -9.93 2.18
C ARG A 113 -9.64 -11.38 2.66
N ASN A 114 -8.50 -11.91 3.10
CA ASN A 114 -8.41 -13.27 3.64
C ASN A 114 -9.28 -13.45 4.90
N TYR A 115 -9.41 -12.41 5.73
CA TYR A 115 -10.33 -12.40 6.85
C TYR A 115 -11.78 -12.51 6.37
N ASP A 116 -12.18 -11.69 5.41
CA ASP A 116 -13.55 -11.70 4.88
C ASP A 116 -13.91 -13.04 4.22
N GLU A 117 -12.96 -13.65 3.50
CA GLU A 117 -13.12 -15.00 2.92
C GLU A 117 -13.33 -16.07 3.98
N LYS A 118 -12.50 -16.09 5.02
CA LYS A 118 -12.61 -17.06 6.13
C LYS A 118 -13.90 -16.93 6.91
N ASN A 119 -14.44 -15.71 7.02
CA ASN A 119 -15.67 -15.45 7.76
C ASN A 119 -16.92 -15.44 6.86
N GLY A 120 -16.81 -15.89 5.60
CA GLY A 120 -17.95 -16.00 4.68
C GLY A 120 -18.51 -14.66 4.16
N ARG A 121 -17.79 -13.56 4.39
CA ARG A 121 -18.19 -12.18 4.06
C ARG A 121 -17.66 -11.70 2.71
N SER A 122 -16.78 -12.47 2.08
CA SER A 122 -16.22 -12.19 0.74
C SER A 122 -17.23 -12.35 -0.42
N LYS A 123 -18.43 -12.87 -0.16
CA LYS A 123 -19.26 -13.41 -1.25
C LYS A 123 -20.26 -12.41 -1.87
N GLY A 124 -19.77 -11.49 -2.70
CA GLY A 124 -20.54 -11.01 -3.85
C GLY A 124 -20.63 -12.11 -4.93
N VAL A 125 -21.81 -12.27 -5.58
CA VAL A 125 -22.25 -13.22 -6.66
C VAL A 125 -21.82 -14.70 -6.56
N LYS A 126 -20.59 -15.00 -6.14
CA LYS A 126 -20.05 -16.33 -5.83
C LYS A 126 -20.61 -16.95 -4.53
N GLY A 127 -21.39 -16.20 -3.74
CA GLY A 127 -22.04 -16.73 -2.52
C GLY A 127 -23.34 -17.45 -2.74
N VAL A 128 -24.00 -17.16 -3.85
CA VAL A 128 -25.29 -17.75 -4.17
C VAL A 128 -25.14 -19.21 -4.59
N ILE A 129 -23.97 -19.62 -5.09
CA ILE A 129 -23.72 -20.98 -5.57
C ILE A 129 -23.42 -21.99 -4.45
N ASP A 130 -22.70 -21.59 -3.39
CA ASP A 130 -22.36 -22.53 -2.31
C ASP A 130 -23.52 -22.79 -1.34
N ASN A 131 -24.46 -21.86 -1.18
CA ASN A 131 -25.66 -22.08 -0.35
C ASN A 131 -26.79 -22.80 -1.11
N ALA A 132 -26.71 -22.92 -2.44
CA ALA A 132 -27.67 -23.66 -3.25
C ALA A 132 -27.29 -25.13 -3.46
N VAL A 133 -26.02 -25.50 -3.25
CA VAL A 133 -25.58 -26.90 -3.29
C VAL A 133 -25.70 -27.47 -1.88
N GLY A 134 -26.93 -27.81 -1.52
CA GLY A 134 -27.23 -28.66 -0.37
C GLY A 134 -26.34 -29.90 -0.44
N LYS A 135 -25.54 -30.10 0.61
CA LYS A 135 -24.84 -31.35 0.86
C LYS A 135 -25.89 -32.46 0.93
N ASN A 136 -26.04 -33.20 -0.16
CA ASN A 136 -26.74 -34.48 -0.16
C ASN A 136 -25.83 -35.47 0.54
N ASP A 137 -25.94 -35.56 1.86
CA ASP A 137 -25.46 -36.72 2.60
C ASP A 137 -26.29 -37.92 2.15
N LYS A 138 -25.76 -38.68 1.19
CA LYS A 138 -26.23 -40.04 0.88
C LYS A 138 -25.79 -40.95 2.02
N GLU A 139 -26.51 -40.92 3.13
CA GLU A 139 -26.50 -42.04 4.07
C GLU A 139 -27.25 -43.21 3.42
N LYS A 140 -26.50 -44.29 3.17
CA LYS A 140 -27.04 -45.57 2.75
C LYS A 140 -27.82 -46.19 3.91
N HIS A 141 -29.09 -46.45 3.65
CA HIS A 141 -29.91 -47.39 4.40
C HIS A 141 -29.29 -48.80 4.42
N GLU A 142 -29.17 -49.37 5.61
CA GLU A 142 -29.32 -50.82 5.83
C GLU A 142 -30.47 -51.05 6.81
N LYS A 143 -31.23 -52.11 6.54
CA LYS A 143 -32.55 -52.43 7.06
C LYS A 143 -32.46 -53.34 8.28
N GLU A 144 -33.36 -53.13 9.24
CA GLU A 144 -34.04 -54.10 10.12
C GLU A 144 -34.96 -53.24 11.01
N GLY A 145 -36.27 -53.40 11.18
CA GLY A 145 -37.15 -54.57 11.26
C GLY A 145 -38.04 -54.33 12.51
N GLY A 146 -39.36 -54.19 12.36
CA GLY A 146 -40.31 -54.00 13.50
C GLY A 146 -41.36 -52.90 13.22
N LEU A 147 -42.57 -53.15 12.70
CA LEU A 147 -43.69 -54.01 13.11
C LEU A 147 -44.60 -53.34 14.18
N PHE A 148 -45.63 -52.62 13.69
CA PHE A 148 -46.95 -52.33 14.29
C PHE A 148 -47.06 -51.49 15.59
N GLY A 149 -48.01 -50.55 15.62
CA GLY A 149 -48.44 -49.89 16.86
C GLY A 149 -49.37 -48.69 16.69
N LYS A 150 -50.58 -48.95 16.20
CA LYS A 150 -51.69 -48.00 16.04
C LYS A 150 -52.26 -47.60 17.42
N GLY A 151 -52.44 -46.30 17.69
CA GLY A 151 -53.13 -45.84 18.89
C GLY A 151 -53.63 -44.39 18.75
N HIS A 152 -54.94 -44.20 18.75
CA HIS A 152 -55.64 -42.93 18.60
C HIS A 152 -56.69 -42.85 19.73
N ARG A 153 -56.98 -41.62 20.21
CA ARG A 153 -58.14 -41.17 21.04
C ARG A 153 -57.95 -41.31 22.57
N ASN A 154 -58.40 -40.43 23.47
CA ASN A 154 -59.17 -39.17 23.44
C ASN A 154 -59.42 -38.69 24.91
N ILE A 155 -59.52 -37.37 25.13
CA ILE A 155 -60.59 -36.65 25.89
C ILE A 155 -60.53 -36.52 27.45
N ASP A 156 -60.65 -35.24 27.89
CA ASP A 156 -61.30 -34.63 29.09
C ASP A 156 -60.72 -34.81 30.52
N GLU A 157 -60.86 -33.92 31.52
CA GLU A 157 -61.39 -32.55 31.70
C GLU A 157 -60.96 -32.02 33.11
N LYS A 158 -60.77 -30.68 33.23
CA LYS A 158 -61.07 -29.76 34.36
C LYS A 158 -60.44 -29.90 35.77
N HIS A 159 -59.73 -28.82 36.20
CA HIS A 159 -60.15 -27.84 37.24
C HIS A 159 -59.17 -26.64 37.26
N VAL A 160 -59.57 -25.44 36.78
CA VAL A 160 -60.05 -24.23 37.51
C VAL A 160 -59.01 -23.53 38.39
N GLY A 161 -58.71 -22.25 38.05
CA GLY A 161 -58.14 -21.27 38.99
C GLY A 161 -57.61 -19.96 38.38
N HIS A 162 -58.52 -19.01 38.12
CA HIS A 162 -58.39 -17.52 38.28
C HIS A 162 -57.24 -16.76 37.59
N LEU A 163 -57.48 -15.95 36.55
CA LEU A 163 -58.02 -14.56 36.47
C LEU A 163 -57.01 -13.46 36.86
N GLY A 164 -56.64 -12.65 35.86
CA GLY A 164 -55.86 -11.41 35.96
C GLY A 164 -55.63 -10.76 34.60
N THR A 165 -56.68 -10.15 34.06
CA THR A 165 -56.78 -9.42 32.78
C THR A 165 -55.98 -8.11 32.79
N MET A 166 -55.35 -7.72 31.67
CA MET A 166 -55.54 -6.40 31.03
C MET A 166 -54.78 -6.29 29.69
N ASP A 167 -55.57 -5.95 28.66
CA ASP A 167 -55.21 -5.69 27.27
C ASP A 167 -54.41 -4.40 27.06
N ALA A 168 -53.62 -4.36 25.99
CA ALA A 168 -53.51 -3.19 25.12
C ALA A 168 -53.19 -3.64 23.68
N ASN A 169 -54.16 -3.44 22.80
CA ASN A 169 -54.09 -3.65 21.35
C ASN A 169 -53.07 -2.73 20.69
N HIS A 170 -52.42 -3.21 19.62
CA HIS A 170 -52.23 -2.39 18.43
C HIS A 170 -52.28 -3.27 17.18
N ASP A 171 -53.45 -3.24 16.55
CA ASP A 171 -53.68 -3.65 15.17
C ASP A 171 -52.97 -2.72 14.18
N GLY A 172 -52.60 -3.28 13.03
CA GLY A 172 -52.65 -2.57 11.75
C GLY A 172 -51.39 -1.81 11.33
N GLY A 173 -50.73 -2.29 10.27
CA GLY A 173 -49.65 -1.53 9.64
C GLY A 173 -48.95 -2.19 8.46
N LEU A 174 -49.71 -2.73 7.51
CA LEU A 174 -49.25 -2.92 6.13
C LEU A 174 -48.97 -1.52 5.53
N LEU A 175 -47.88 -1.37 4.76
CA LEU A 175 -47.43 -0.20 3.97
C LEU A 175 -46.53 0.87 4.64
N GLY A 176 -45.28 0.95 4.17
CA GLY A 176 -44.37 2.09 4.34
C GLY A 176 -43.09 1.88 3.50
N LYS A 177 -43.15 2.18 2.19
CA LYS A 177 -42.49 3.33 1.52
C LYS A 177 -40.96 3.33 1.60
N THR A 178 -40.35 3.22 0.42
CA THR A 178 -38.97 3.59 0.12
C THR A 178 -38.78 5.12 0.18
N ASP A 179 -37.50 5.49 0.32
CA ASP A 179 -36.87 6.78 -0.01
C ASP A 179 -36.83 7.86 1.09
N GLY A 180 -35.61 8.20 1.55
CA GLY A 180 -35.36 9.31 2.46
C GLY A 180 -33.88 9.48 2.86
N HIS A 181 -33.21 10.40 2.17
CA HIS A 181 -31.82 10.83 2.34
C HIS A 181 -31.45 11.35 3.75
N HIS A 182 -30.17 11.13 4.08
CA HIS A 182 -29.25 11.94 4.90
C HIS A 182 -29.56 12.23 6.38
N HIS A 183 -28.79 11.56 7.24
CA HIS A 183 -28.25 12.17 8.45
C HIS A 183 -26.71 12.03 8.48
N HIS A 184 -26.04 13.11 8.09
CA HIS A 184 -24.64 13.36 8.41
C HIS A 184 -24.54 13.86 9.85
N GLY A 185 -23.99 13.02 10.73
CA GLY A 185 -23.74 13.39 12.12
C GLY A 185 -23.04 12.28 12.90
N GLY A 186 -21.71 12.23 12.85
CA GLY A 186 -20.92 11.68 13.96
C GLY A 186 -20.69 10.16 14.03
N GLY A 187 -20.60 9.44 12.90
CA GLY A 187 -20.17 8.03 12.90
C GLY A 187 -19.65 7.61 11.53
N VAL A 188 -18.33 7.62 11.34
CA VAL A 188 -17.65 7.53 10.02
C VAL A 188 -17.71 6.15 9.34
N PHE A 189 -18.40 5.13 9.87
CA PHE A 189 -18.47 3.83 9.18
C PHE A 189 -19.84 3.17 9.26
N SER A 190 -20.72 3.54 8.32
CA SER A 190 -21.97 2.83 8.05
C SER A 190 -22.03 2.24 6.63
N SER A 191 -20.88 2.03 5.97
CA SER A 191 -20.81 1.55 4.57
C SER A 191 -19.76 0.46 4.25
N SER A 192 -19.01 -0.06 5.22
CA SER A 192 -18.08 -1.19 4.97
C SER A 192 -18.62 -2.46 5.61
N ASP A 193 -19.41 -3.21 4.85
CA ASP A 193 -19.88 -4.54 5.23
C ASP A 193 -18.75 -5.57 5.26
N THR A 194 -17.51 -5.19 4.92
CA THR A 194 -16.32 -6.07 4.93
C THR A 194 -15.09 -5.38 5.53
N VAL A 195 -14.14 -6.16 6.05
CA VAL A 195 -12.87 -5.64 6.59
C VAL A 195 -11.99 -5.10 5.48
N GLU A 196 -12.00 -5.72 4.30
CA GLU A 196 -11.23 -5.28 3.13
C GLU A 196 -11.58 -3.85 2.74
N GLN A 197 -12.86 -3.51 2.66
CA GLN A 197 -13.30 -2.15 2.31
C GLN A 197 -12.91 -1.15 3.40
N LEU A 198 -13.05 -1.53 4.66
CA LEU A 198 -12.65 -0.71 5.80
C LEU A 198 -11.15 -0.38 5.75
N VAL A 199 -10.32 -1.39 5.49
CA VAL A 199 -8.87 -1.27 5.41
C VAL A 199 -8.48 -0.42 4.20
N LYS A 200 -8.98 -0.73 3.00
CA LYS A 200 -8.68 0.02 1.78
C LYS A 200 -9.03 1.51 1.93
N THR A 201 -10.21 1.81 2.47
CA THR A 201 -10.66 3.19 2.71
C THR A 201 -9.75 3.87 3.74
N THR A 202 -9.45 3.20 4.86
CA THR A 202 -8.59 3.79 5.90
C THR A 202 -7.18 4.08 5.38
N LEU A 203 -6.59 3.17 4.60
CA LEU A 203 -5.25 3.36 4.02
C LEU A 203 -5.26 4.48 2.98
N HIS A 204 -6.22 4.46 2.04
CA HIS A 204 -6.34 5.45 0.98
C HIS A 204 -6.46 6.89 1.52
N ASP A 205 -7.27 7.06 2.58
CA ASP A 205 -7.57 8.40 3.09
C ASP A 205 -6.48 8.96 4.03
N ASN A 206 -5.60 8.10 4.55
CA ASN A 206 -4.66 8.49 5.63
C ASN A 206 -3.20 8.19 5.33
N PHE A 207 -2.87 7.53 4.22
CA PHE A 207 -1.51 7.18 3.87
C PHE A 207 -1.25 7.36 2.38
N ASN A 208 -0.22 8.14 2.05
CA ASN A 208 0.15 8.44 0.67
C ASN A 208 1.67 8.62 0.54
N VAL A 209 2.28 7.87 -0.38
CA VAL A 209 3.74 7.92 -0.64
C VAL A 209 4.11 8.80 -1.83
N SER A 210 3.14 9.39 -2.55
CA SER A 210 3.41 10.20 -3.75
C SER A 210 4.32 11.40 -3.45
N ALA A 211 4.09 12.10 -2.35
CA ALA A 211 4.94 13.22 -1.92
C ALA A 211 6.40 12.77 -1.71
N LEU A 212 6.61 11.62 -1.07
CA LEU A 212 7.93 11.05 -0.88
C LEU A 212 8.57 10.62 -2.20
N SER A 213 7.82 9.97 -3.08
CA SER A 213 8.28 9.58 -4.41
C SER A 213 8.75 10.81 -5.22
N HIS A 214 7.96 11.89 -5.21
CA HIS A 214 8.34 13.15 -5.85
C HIS A 214 9.61 13.75 -5.25
N GLN A 215 9.75 13.75 -3.92
CA GLN A 215 10.92 14.32 -3.28
C GLN A 215 12.18 13.49 -3.52
N ILE A 216 12.08 12.16 -3.59
CA ILE A 216 13.17 11.26 -3.99
C ILE A 216 13.63 11.63 -5.40
N THR A 217 12.72 11.81 -6.36
CA THR A 217 13.06 12.24 -7.72
C THR A 217 13.71 13.62 -7.77
N ASN A 218 13.27 14.56 -6.94
CA ASN A 218 13.89 15.89 -6.87
C ASN A 218 15.33 15.82 -6.32
N ALA A 219 15.53 15.06 -5.24
CA ALA A 219 16.86 14.82 -4.68
C ALA A 219 17.79 14.15 -5.71
N GLU A 220 17.29 13.18 -6.47
CA GLU A 220 18.05 12.47 -7.53
C GLU A 220 18.45 13.41 -8.67
N LYS A 221 17.52 14.25 -9.13
CA LYS A 221 17.81 15.28 -10.13
C LYS A 221 18.82 16.31 -9.62
N SER A 222 18.81 16.62 -8.32
CA SER A 222 19.76 17.56 -7.73
C SER A 222 21.20 17.04 -7.73
N LEU A 223 21.39 15.72 -7.64
CA LEU A 223 22.71 15.08 -7.74
C LEU A 223 23.21 14.95 -9.19
N SER A 224 22.31 15.04 -10.17
CA SER A 224 22.69 14.93 -11.57
C SER A 224 23.55 16.13 -12.00
N PRO A 225 24.68 15.92 -12.71
CA PRO A 225 25.54 17.01 -13.13
C PRO A 225 24.77 17.99 -14.02
N SER A 226 24.87 19.29 -13.70
CA SER A 226 24.18 20.33 -14.48
C SER A 226 24.55 20.26 -15.98
N PRO A 227 23.60 20.52 -16.91
CA PRO A 227 23.80 20.39 -18.36
C PRO A 227 25.06 21.10 -18.89
N SER A 228 25.41 22.24 -18.28
CA SER A 228 26.59 23.02 -18.67
C SER A 228 27.93 22.28 -18.47
N PHE A 229 28.01 21.29 -17.57
CA PHE A 229 29.22 20.49 -17.37
C PHE A 229 29.31 19.39 -18.42
N VAL A 230 28.19 18.74 -18.75
CA VAL A 230 28.13 17.71 -19.79
C VAL A 230 28.40 18.31 -21.17
N GLU A 231 27.90 19.51 -21.45
CA GLU A 231 28.25 20.25 -22.68
C GLU A 231 29.74 20.59 -22.74
N ARG A 232 30.33 21.14 -21.66
CA ARG A 232 31.77 21.44 -21.63
C ARG A 232 32.63 20.19 -21.76
N VAL A 233 32.24 19.05 -21.17
CA VAL A 233 32.96 17.78 -21.33
C VAL A 233 32.80 17.23 -22.73
N LYS A 234 31.61 17.32 -23.34
CA LYS A 234 31.40 16.94 -24.74
C LYS A 234 32.20 17.83 -25.69
N GLU A 235 32.28 19.13 -25.44
CA GLU A 235 33.06 20.09 -26.23
C GLU A 235 34.56 19.78 -26.17
N VAL A 236 35.12 19.56 -24.97
CA VAL A 236 36.55 19.21 -24.82
C VAL A 236 36.88 17.85 -25.42
N VAL A 237 35.99 16.85 -25.30
CA VAL A 237 36.19 15.54 -25.93
C VAL A 237 36.11 15.63 -27.46
N HIS A 238 35.27 16.51 -28.00
CA HIS A 238 35.25 16.81 -29.43
C HIS A 238 36.52 17.55 -29.89
N GLU A 239 37.00 18.54 -29.13
CA GLU A 239 38.22 19.29 -29.46
C GLU A 239 39.47 18.40 -29.46
N VAL A 240 39.61 17.49 -28.49
CA VAL A 240 40.72 16.52 -28.44
C VAL A 240 40.63 15.51 -29.57
N LYS A 241 39.42 15.07 -29.92
CA LYS A 241 39.17 14.15 -31.04
C LYS A 241 39.53 14.78 -32.39
N ASP A 242 39.25 16.07 -32.58
CA ASP A 242 39.57 16.78 -33.82
C ASP A 242 41.08 17.03 -33.96
N LYS A 243 41.79 17.34 -32.85
CA LYS A 243 43.26 17.48 -32.85
C LYS A 243 43.99 16.17 -33.16
N LEU A 244 43.44 15.02 -32.80
CA LEU A 244 44.03 13.70 -33.12
C LEU A 244 43.79 13.25 -34.57
N LYS A 245 42.83 13.86 -35.28
CA LYS A 245 42.48 13.49 -36.67
C LYS A 245 43.17 14.38 -37.72
N GLY A 246 43.81 15.46 -37.30
CA GLY A 246 44.40 16.50 -38.17
C GLY A 246 45.85 16.27 -38.65
N GLU A 247 46.61 15.33 -38.10
CA GLU A 247 48.01 15.11 -38.50
C GLU A 247 48.20 13.91 -39.43
N LYS A 248 47.57 13.93 -40.62
CA LYS A 248 47.97 13.09 -41.76
C LYS A 248 47.68 13.77 -43.10
N SER A 249 48.58 14.65 -43.53
CA SER A 249 48.89 14.79 -44.97
C SER A 249 50.21 15.55 -45.20
N SER A 250 51.11 14.88 -45.92
CA SER A 250 52.48 15.24 -46.29
C SER A 250 52.56 16.44 -47.25
N PRO A 251 53.73 17.09 -47.39
CA PRO A 251 54.10 17.77 -48.62
C PRO A 251 55.07 16.93 -49.46
N THR A 252 54.67 16.73 -50.70
CA THR A 252 55.39 16.20 -51.85
C THR A 252 56.61 17.08 -52.17
N HIS A 253 57.82 16.52 -52.23
CA HIS A 253 58.97 17.17 -52.86
C HIS A 253 59.30 16.44 -54.16
N GLY A 254 59.11 17.12 -55.29
CA GLY A 254 59.33 16.60 -56.62
C GLY A 254 60.75 16.85 -57.14
N GLY A 255 61.12 16.08 -58.18
CA GLY A 255 61.96 16.59 -59.26
C GLY A 255 63.46 16.26 -59.21
N HIS A 256 63.81 15.17 -59.87
CA HIS A 256 65.12 14.79 -60.39
C HIS A 256 65.90 15.90 -61.14
N HIS A 257 67.22 15.99 -60.93
CA HIS A 257 68.33 15.77 -61.89
C HIS A 257 69.57 16.65 -61.59
N GLY A 258 70.78 16.07 -61.76
CA GLY A 258 71.93 16.84 -62.27
C GLY A 258 73.26 16.82 -61.51
N ASN A 259 73.87 15.64 -61.37
CA ASN A 259 75.25 15.33 -61.79
C ASN A 259 76.46 16.28 -61.50
N LYS A 260 77.54 15.65 -61.02
CA LYS A 260 79.00 15.89 -61.21
C LYS A 260 79.81 16.63 -60.13
N HIS A 261 80.59 15.82 -59.40
CA HIS A 261 82.07 15.70 -59.38
C HIS A 261 82.98 16.89 -59.02
N VAL A 262 84.17 16.49 -58.49
CA VAL A 262 85.44 17.23 -58.20
C VAL A 262 85.57 17.59 -56.71
N VAL A 263 86.23 16.75 -55.89
CA VAL A 263 87.69 16.56 -55.65
C VAL A 263 88.34 17.75 -54.91
N ALA A 264 89.00 17.38 -53.79
CA ALA A 264 89.73 18.19 -52.82
C ALA A 264 90.98 18.91 -53.42
N PRO A 265 91.82 19.64 -52.65
CA PRO A 265 92.40 19.29 -51.35
C PRO A 265 91.92 20.14 -50.15
#